data_AF-A0A842R6R1-F1
#
_entry.id   AF-A0A842R6R1-F1
#
_cell.length_a   1.000
_cell.length_b   1.000
_cell.length_c   1.000
_cell.angle_alpha   90.00
_cell.angle_beta   90.00
_cell.angle_gamma   90.00
#
_symmetry.space_group_name_H-M   'P 1'
#
loop_
_entity.id
_entity.type
_entity.pdbx_description
1 polymer ?
#
loop_
_entity_poly.entity_id
_entity_poly.type
_entity_poly.pdbx_seq_one_letter_code
_entity_poly.pdbx_strand_id
1 'polypeptide(L)'
;MHPMSIPSFHSNIFLEKQVRIVIVIPDKKCILMSFKSLALTAKVTAFKNMALIFGFLGAIYAIMMLVLGGILKINFLRMMGTIMGGIFGIIFGICLILYMIFRKKYKEKVASGEIKKEEHATGGGFIANAIQRQMRLVSSIQNAMSDQQLSGLDESAKRVIALVTLHPKISLKKLAERVKMNEDEIEELLADLVMRKLIKGHIDPGTREFISSMYQAGSINDADGDGLANCPHCGASLLTAPLRGTTTKCSSCGNLIVHR
;
A
#
# COMPACT_ATOMS: atom_id res chain seq x y z
N MET A 1 1.40 -22.54 -60.54
CA MET A 1 0.37 -21.94 -59.68
C MET A 1 -0.50 -23.07 -59.16
N HIS A 2 -0.31 -23.48 -57.91
CA HIS A 2 -1.12 -24.51 -57.24
C HIS A 2 -1.89 -23.88 -56.08
N PRO A 3 -3.20 -24.14 -55.93
CA PRO A 3 -3.95 -23.69 -54.77
C PRO A 3 -3.72 -24.66 -53.60
N MET A 4 -3.29 -24.12 -52.46
CA MET A 4 -3.29 -24.84 -51.19
C MET A 4 -4.69 -24.81 -50.58
N SER A 5 -5.22 -26.00 -50.28
CA SER A 5 -6.44 -26.23 -49.55
C SER A 5 -6.26 -25.93 -48.06
N ILE A 6 -7.27 -25.28 -47.47
CA ILE A 6 -7.37 -25.00 -46.03
C ILE A 6 -8.08 -26.20 -45.36
N PRO A 7 -7.54 -26.78 -44.27
CA PRO A 7 -8.26 -27.80 -43.53
C PRO A 7 -9.27 -27.16 -42.56
N SER A 8 -10.51 -27.65 -42.60
CA SER A 8 -11.59 -27.34 -41.67
C SER A 8 -11.43 -28.13 -40.37
N PHE A 9 -11.30 -27.43 -39.24
CA PHE A 9 -11.33 -28.02 -37.91
C PHE A 9 -12.78 -28.09 -37.40
N HIS A 10 -13.34 -29.30 -37.34
CA HIS A 10 -14.53 -29.59 -36.54
C HIS A 10 -14.12 -29.81 -35.08
N SER A 11 -14.69 -29.04 -34.15
CA SER A 11 -14.63 -29.32 -32.72
C SER A 11 -16.03 -29.68 -32.21
N ASN A 12 -16.21 -30.96 -31.89
CA ASN A 12 -17.33 -31.42 -31.07
C ASN A 12 -16.92 -31.26 -29.60
N ILE A 13 -17.57 -30.34 -28.89
CA ILE A 13 -17.41 -30.18 -27.44
C ILE A 13 -18.50 -31.01 -26.77
N PHE A 14 -18.11 -32.16 -26.23
CA PHE A 14 -18.92 -32.96 -25.32
C PHE A 14 -18.64 -32.46 -23.88
N LEU A 15 -19.68 -31.94 -23.24
CA LEU A 15 -19.68 -31.44 -21.86
C LEU A 15 -19.86 -32.62 -20.90
N GLU A 16 -18.80 -32.98 -20.16
CA GLU A 16 -18.99 -33.59 -18.84
C GLU A 16 -17.87 -33.23 -17.86
N LYS A 17 -18.29 -32.98 -16.61
CA LYS A 17 -17.57 -32.39 -15.49
C LYS A 17 -16.15 -32.89 -15.25
N GLN A 18 -15.16 -32.00 -15.42
CA GLN A 18 -14.05 -31.73 -14.47
C GLN A 18 -13.20 -30.59 -15.03
N VAL A 19 -13.23 -29.41 -14.40
CA VAL A 19 -12.37 -28.29 -14.80
C VAL A 19 -10.93 -28.58 -14.36
N ARG A 20 -10.15 -29.19 -15.24
CA ARG A 20 -8.68 -29.23 -15.15
C ARG A 20 -8.15 -28.08 -15.99
N ILE A 21 -7.61 -27.05 -15.33
CA ILE A 21 -6.87 -25.99 -16.02
C ILE A 21 -5.48 -26.55 -16.30
N VAL A 22 -5.23 -26.92 -17.55
CA VAL A 22 -3.90 -27.33 -18.02
C VAL A 22 -3.23 -26.08 -18.57
N ILE A 23 -2.28 -25.53 -17.82
CA ILE A 23 -1.42 -24.45 -18.31
C ILE A 23 -0.27 -25.12 -19.07
N VAL A 24 -0.31 -25.06 -20.39
CA VAL A 24 0.78 -25.54 -21.25
C VAL A 24 1.79 -24.41 -21.39
N ILE A 25 3.00 -24.61 -20.84
CA ILE A 25 4.15 -23.73 -21.07
C ILE A 25 5.04 -24.45 -22.09
N PRO A 26 5.33 -23.85 -23.26
CA PRO A 26 6.26 -24.46 -24.20
C PRO A 26 7.64 -24.54 -23.56
N ASP A 27 8.30 -25.70 -23.69
CA ASP A 27 9.64 -26.07 -23.20
C ASP A 27 9.84 -26.51 -21.73
N LYS A 28 8.80 -26.67 -20.89
CA LYS A 28 8.98 -27.34 -19.58
C LYS A 28 7.86 -28.31 -19.23
N LYS A 29 8.27 -29.46 -18.65
CA LYS A 29 7.41 -30.58 -18.20
C LYS A 29 6.10 -30.11 -17.59
N CYS A 30 4.98 -30.65 -18.08
CA CYS A 30 3.63 -30.40 -17.57
C CYS A 30 3.56 -30.65 -16.05
N ILE A 31 3.32 -29.61 -15.27
CA ILE A 31 3.03 -29.72 -13.83
C ILE A 31 1.51 -29.85 -13.68
N LEU A 32 1.04 -31.08 -13.47
CA LEU A 32 -0.37 -31.36 -13.21
C LEU A 32 -0.68 -31.09 -11.72
N MET A 33 -0.98 -29.85 -11.36
CA MET A 33 -1.38 -29.54 -9.98
C MET A 33 -2.84 -29.94 -9.73
N SER A 34 -3.06 -30.86 -8.80
CA SER A 34 -4.39 -31.24 -8.32
C SER A 34 -4.94 -30.19 -7.35
N PHE A 35 -6.16 -29.69 -7.60
CA PHE A 35 -6.85 -28.65 -6.82
C PHE A 35 -6.92 -28.90 -5.31
N LYS A 36 -6.82 -30.17 -4.86
CA LYS A 36 -6.82 -30.52 -3.43
C LYS A 36 -5.60 -29.95 -2.68
N SER A 37 -4.45 -29.80 -3.34
CA SER A 37 -3.23 -29.26 -2.73
C SER A 37 -3.32 -27.74 -2.54
N LEU A 38 -3.82 -27.00 -3.55
CA LEU A 38 -3.98 -25.54 -3.49
C LEU A 38 -4.92 -25.08 -2.37
N ALA A 39 -6.02 -25.82 -2.14
CA ALA A 39 -6.98 -25.51 -1.08
C ALA A 39 -6.39 -25.68 0.33
N LEU A 40 -5.39 -26.56 0.50
CA LEU A 40 -4.73 -26.78 1.79
C LEU A 40 -3.69 -25.69 2.08
N THR A 41 -2.90 -25.30 1.08
CA THR A 41 -1.93 -24.19 1.21
C THR A 41 -2.61 -22.84 1.39
N ALA A 42 -3.75 -22.59 0.74
CA ALA A 42 -4.53 -21.37 0.93
C ALA A 42 -5.06 -21.23 2.37
N LYS A 43 -5.46 -22.35 3.00
CA LYS A 43 -5.96 -22.35 4.39
C LYS A 43 -4.86 -22.01 5.41
N VAL A 44 -3.63 -22.47 5.20
CA VAL A 44 -2.52 -22.21 6.14
C VAL A 44 -2.06 -20.76 6.06
N THR A 45 -1.99 -20.16 4.86
CA THR A 45 -1.62 -18.74 4.70
C THR A 45 -2.71 -17.81 5.19
N ALA A 46 -3.99 -18.16 4.97
CA ALA A 46 -5.12 -17.43 5.52
C ALA A 46 -5.09 -17.40 7.06
N PHE A 47 -4.69 -18.49 7.71
CA PHE A 47 -4.60 -18.57 9.17
C PHE A 47 -3.50 -17.68 9.76
N LYS A 48 -2.32 -17.60 9.12
CA LYS A 48 -1.24 -16.68 9.54
C LYS A 48 -1.65 -15.21 9.35
N ASN A 49 -2.30 -14.89 8.25
CA ASN A 49 -2.77 -13.52 7.99
C ASN A 49 -3.89 -13.12 8.96
N MET A 50 -4.78 -14.05 9.32
CA MET A 50 -5.78 -13.83 10.36
C MET A 50 -5.13 -13.49 11.70
N ALA A 51 -4.10 -14.24 12.13
CA ALA A 51 -3.39 -13.96 13.38
C ALA A 51 -2.75 -12.56 13.41
N LEU A 52 -2.20 -12.10 12.29
CA LEU A 52 -1.58 -10.78 12.16
C LEU A 52 -2.64 -9.66 12.18
N ILE A 53 -3.77 -9.87 11.50
CA ILE A 53 -4.91 -8.95 11.53
C ILE A 53 -5.50 -8.83 12.94
N PHE A 54 -5.69 -9.95 13.66
CA PHE A 54 -6.16 -9.94 15.04
C PHE A 54 -5.18 -9.24 15.99
N GLY A 55 -3.87 -9.44 15.79
CA GLY A 55 -2.85 -8.71 16.56
C GLY A 55 -2.90 -7.20 16.34
N PHE A 56 -3.07 -6.77 15.08
CA PHE A 56 -3.16 -5.34 14.74
C PHE A 56 -4.44 -4.68 15.25
N LEU A 57 -5.59 -5.37 15.14
CA LEU A 57 -6.86 -4.93 15.71
C LEU A 57 -6.80 -4.82 17.23
N GLY A 58 -6.14 -5.78 17.91
CA GLY A 58 -5.90 -5.73 19.35
C GLY A 58 -5.06 -4.52 19.77
N ALA A 59 -4.00 -4.21 19.01
CA ALA A 59 -3.15 -3.05 19.27
C ALA A 59 -3.90 -1.72 19.07
N ILE A 60 -4.68 -1.59 17.98
CA ILE A 60 -5.53 -0.41 17.75
C ILE A 60 -6.54 -0.25 18.89
N TYR A 61 -7.18 -1.33 19.32
CA TYR A 61 -8.17 -1.29 20.41
C TYR A 61 -7.53 -0.85 21.73
N ALA A 62 -6.33 -1.33 22.05
CA ALA A 62 -5.58 -0.91 23.24
C ALA A 62 -5.26 0.59 23.23
N ILE A 63 -4.80 1.11 22.08
CA ILE A 63 -4.53 2.55 21.90
C ILE A 63 -5.83 3.36 22.03
N MET A 64 -6.92 2.90 21.40
CA MET A 64 -8.22 3.58 21.47
C MET A 64 -8.75 3.65 22.91
N MET A 65 -8.59 2.59 23.70
CA MET A 65 -8.97 2.56 25.12
C MET A 65 -8.09 3.49 25.98
N LEU A 66 -6.80 3.63 25.65
CA LEU A 66 -5.90 4.60 26.29
C LEU A 66 -6.34 6.05 26.04
N VAL A 67 -6.73 6.37 24.80
CA VAL A 67 -7.15 7.73 24.42
C VAL A 67 -8.53 8.07 24.98
N LEU A 68 -9.50 7.15 24.89
CA LEU A 68 -10.86 7.36 25.41
C LEU A 68 -10.91 7.38 26.95
N GLY A 69 -9.99 6.67 27.62
CA GLY A 69 -9.88 6.66 29.08
C GLY A 69 -9.48 8.00 29.69
N GLY A 70 -8.93 8.93 28.91
CA GLY A 70 -8.65 10.29 29.36
C GLY A 70 -9.87 11.22 29.41
N ILE A 71 -10.97 10.88 28.71
CA ILE A 71 -12.08 11.83 28.43
C ILE A 71 -13.39 11.41 29.12
N LEU A 72 -13.59 10.12 29.42
CA LEU A 72 -14.83 9.58 30.01
C LEU A 72 -14.62 9.11 31.47
N LYS A 73 -15.63 9.30 32.33
CA LYS A 73 -15.63 8.92 33.76
C LYS A 73 -15.00 7.52 33.98
N ILE A 74 -13.86 7.52 34.68
CA ILE A 74 -12.93 6.41 34.93
C ILE A 74 -13.61 5.09 35.36
N ASN A 75 -14.74 5.16 36.06
CA ASN A 75 -15.39 3.97 36.62
C ASN A 75 -16.18 3.14 35.59
N PHE A 76 -16.75 3.76 34.55
CA PHE A 76 -17.50 3.01 33.52
C PHE A 76 -16.56 2.33 32.52
N LEU A 77 -15.47 3.00 32.13
CA LEU A 77 -14.45 2.41 31.25
C LEU A 77 -13.71 1.24 31.91
N ARG A 78 -13.47 1.29 33.23
CA ARG A 78 -12.86 0.16 33.96
C ARG A 78 -13.71 -1.09 33.91
N MET A 79 -15.03 -0.96 34.06
CA MET A 79 -15.95 -2.11 34.04
C MET A 79 -16.08 -2.71 32.63
N MET A 80 -16.19 -1.88 31.59
CA MET A 80 -16.23 -2.34 30.21
C MET A 80 -14.90 -2.95 29.74
N GLY A 81 -13.77 -2.41 30.21
CA GLY A 81 -12.43 -2.91 29.90
C GLY A 81 -12.18 -4.32 30.43
N THR A 82 -12.61 -4.65 31.66
CA THR A 82 -12.49 -6.00 32.21
C THR A 82 -13.39 -7.01 31.51
N ILE A 83 -14.63 -6.62 31.17
CA ILE A 83 -15.57 -7.51 30.46
C ILE A 83 -15.05 -7.82 29.05
N MET A 84 -14.66 -6.79 28.29
CA MET A 84 -14.13 -6.99 26.94
C MET A 84 -12.78 -7.73 26.96
N GLY A 85 -11.88 -7.40 27.89
CA GLY A 85 -10.61 -8.11 28.06
C GLY A 85 -10.80 -9.60 28.35
N GLY A 86 -11.79 -9.95 29.18
CA GLY A 86 -12.16 -11.33 29.44
C GLY A 86 -12.64 -12.07 28.19
N ILE A 87 -13.53 -11.44 27.40
CA ILE A 87 -14.06 -12.03 26.16
C ILE A 87 -12.94 -12.26 25.14
N PHE A 88 -12.06 -11.27 24.92
CA PHE A 88 -10.92 -11.41 24.00
C PHE A 88 -9.94 -12.50 24.48
N GLY A 89 -9.69 -12.60 25.78
CA GLY A 89 -8.85 -13.66 26.35
C GLY A 89 -9.42 -15.06 26.09
N ILE A 90 -10.74 -15.24 26.25
CA ILE A 90 -11.42 -16.51 25.98
C ILE A 90 -11.34 -16.87 24.49
N ILE A 91 -11.65 -15.92 23.59
CA ILE A 91 -11.58 -16.14 22.14
C ILE A 91 -10.15 -16.53 21.73
N PHE A 92 -9.15 -15.82 22.23
CA PHE A 92 -7.74 -16.11 21.96
C PHE A 92 -7.34 -17.51 22.45
N GLY A 93 -7.78 -17.89 23.66
CA GLY A 93 -7.57 -19.24 24.20
C GLY A 93 -8.18 -20.33 23.31
N ILE A 94 -9.42 -20.14 22.86
CA ILE A 94 -10.10 -21.07 21.94
C ILE A 94 -9.33 -21.18 20.61
N CYS A 95 -8.88 -20.05 20.03
CA CYS A 95 -8.08 -20.05 18.81
C CYS A 95 -6.77 -20.82 18.96
N LEU A 96 -6.07 -20.70 20.09
CA LEU A 96 -4.84 -21.45 20.36
C LEU A 96 -5.10 -22.96 20.49
N ILE A 97 -6.17 -23.36 21.18
CA ILE A 97 -6.56 -24.77 21.32
C ILE A 97 -6.89 -25.36 19.94
N LEU A 98 -7.68 -24.66 19.13
CA LEU A 98 -7.99 -25.09 17.76
C LEU A 98 -6.72 -25.21 16.90
N TYR A 99 -5.77 -24.27 17.05
CA TYR A 99 -4.48 -24.33 16.37
C TYR A 99 -3.66 -25.56 16.80
N MET A 100 -3.63 -25.89 18.09
CA MET A 100 -2.93 -27.08 18.58
C MET A 100 -3.56 -28.38 18.08
N ILE A 101 -4.91 -28.48 18.06
CA ILE A 101 -5.63 -29.63 17.51
C ILE A 101 -5.32 -29.78 16.01
N PHE A 102 -5.35 -28.66 15.27
CA PHE A 102 -5.02 -28.66 13.85
C PHE A 102 -3.57 -29.11 13.60
N ARG A 103 -2.61 -28.61 14.39
CA ARG A 103 -1.20 -29.00 14.29
C ARG A 103 -1.00 -30.49 14.57
N LYS A 104 -1.71 -31.06 15.55
CA LYS A 104 -1.64 -32.50 15.87
C LYS A 104 -2.18 -33.35 14.71
N LYS A 105 -3.38 -33.02 14.20
CA LYS A 105 -3.96 -33.71 13.03
C LYS A 105 -3.08 -33.58 11.78
N TYR A 106 -2.44 -32.43 11.58
CA TYR A 106 -1.53 -32.24 10.46
C TYR A 106 -0.28 -33.14 10.58
N LYS A 107 0.32 -33.25 11.77
CA LYS A 107 1.43 -34.17 12.00
C LYS A 107 1.05 -35.64 11.77
N GLU A 108 -0.13 -36.07 12.22
CA GLU A 108 -0.63 -37.43 12.00
C GLU A 108 -0.81 -37.73 10.51
N LYS A 109 -1.35 -36.79 9.72
CA LYS A 109 -1.51 -36.95 8.26
C LYS A 109 -0.20 -36.95 7.47
N VAL A 110 0.82 -36.26 7.97
CA VAL A 110 2.18 -36.31 7.40
C VAL A 110 2.86 -37.64 7.74
N ALA A 111 2.64 -38.17 8.96
CA ALA A 111 3.18 -39.46 9.38
C ALA A 111 2.53 -40.66 8.66
N SER A 112 1.23 -40.58 8.32
CA SER A 112 0.52 -41.63 7.59
C SER A 112 0.87 -41.70 6.09
N GLY A 113 1.74 -40.83 5.58
CA GLY A 113 2.16 -40.81 4.18
C GLY A 113 1.08 -40.36 3.19
N GLU A 114 -0.09 -39.93 3.68
CA GLU A 114 -1.21 -39.47 2.87
C GLU A 114 -0.91 -38.13 2.18
N ILE A 115 0.03 -37.35 2.76
CA ILE A 115 0.58 -36.14 2.18
C ILE A 115 2.02 -36.47 1.73
N LYS A 116 2.22 -36.67 0.42
CA LYS A 116 3.57 -36.78 -0.15
C LYS A 116 4.35 -35.53 0.27
N LYS A 117 5.52 -35.73 0.89
CA LYS A 117 6.51 -34.67 1.11
C LYS A 117 6.89 -34.12 -0.27
N GLU A 118 6.18 -33.09 -0.73
CA GLU A 118 6.81 -32.14 -1.65
C GLU A 118 7.94 -31.51 -0.84
N GLU A 119 9.17 -31.65 -1.33
CA GLU A 119 10.31 -30.89 -0.84
C GLU A 119 9.96 -29.41 -0.93
N HIS A 120 9.39 -28.88 0.15
CA HIS A 120 9.23 -27.46 0.36
C HIS A 120 10.64 -26.90 0.53
N ALA A 121 11.23 -26.51 -0.60
CA ALA A 121 12.35 -25.58 -0.65
C ALA A 121 12.06 -24.44 0.34
N THR A 122 12.87 -24.37 1.39
CA THR A 122 13.17 -23.19 2.21
C THR A 122 12.07 -22.13 2.27
N GLY A 123 11.28 -22.17 3.35
CA GLY A 123 10.10 -21.35 3.64
C GLY A 123 10.30 -19.82 3.78
N GLY A 124 11.37 -19.24 3.21
CA GLY A 124 11.52 -17.79 3.07
C GLY A 124 10.88 -17.22 1.79
N GLY A 125 10.92 -17.96 0.68
CA GLY A 125 10.45 -17.45 -0.63
C GLY A 125 8.93 -17.35 -0.75
N PHE A 126 8.17 -18.20 -0.05
CA PHE A 126 6.70 -18.15 -0.06
C PHE A 126 6.14 -16.97 0.73
N ILE A 127 6.83 -16.53 1.79
CA ILE A 127 6.41 -15.36 2.58
C ILE A 127 6.70 -14.08 1.79
N ALA A 128 7.87 -13.97 1.15
CA ALA A 128 8.19 -12.83 0.28
C ALA A 128 7.18 -12.69 -0.88
N ASN A 129 6.85 -13.79 -1.56
CA ASN A 129 5.87 -13.76 -2.65
C ASN A 129 4.43 -13.48 -2.17
N ALA A 130 4.04 -13.93 -0.98
CA ALA A 130 2.73 -13.64 -0.41
C ALA A 130 2.60 -12.16 0.00
N ILE A 131 3.64 -11.59 0.62
CA ILE A 131 3.71 -10.17 0.98
C ILE A 131 3.68 -9.30 -0.28
N GLN A 132 4.44 -9.66 -1.31
CA GLN A 132 4.48 -8.92 -2.57
C GLN A 132 3.14 -8.94 -3.31
N ARG A 133 2.38 -10.04 -3.23
CA ARG A 133 1.00 -10.10 -3.75
C ARG A 133 0.02 -9.26 -2.94
N GLN A 134 0.16 -9.22 -1.61
CA GLN A 134 -0.68 -8.38 -0.76
C GLN A 134 -0.42 -6.89 -0.99
N MET A 135 0.84 -6.46 -1.20
CA MET A 135 1.17 -5.08 -1.51
C MET A 135 0.53 -4.59 -2.82
N ARG A 136 0.48 -5.43 -3.86
CA ARG A 136 -0.23 -5.07 -5.10
C ARG A 136 -1.73 -4.89 -4.90
N LEU A 137 -2.35 -5.73 -4.08
CA LEU A 137 -3.78 -5.63 -3.76
C LEU A 137 -4.08 -4.36 -2.95
N VAL A 138 -3.23 -4.00 -1.99
CA VAL A 138 -3.37 -2.74 -1.25
C VAL A 138 -3.25 -1.54 -2.17
N SER A 139 -2.28 -1.53 -3.10
CA SER A 139 -2.18 -0.45 -4.09
C SER A 139 -3.40 -0.35 -5.02
N SER A 140 -3.97 -1.48 -5.46
CA SER A 140 -5.16 -1.45 -6.32
C SER A 140 -6.41 -0.99 -5.57
N ILE A 141 -6.57 -1.38 -4.30
CA ILE A 141 -7.69 -0.91 -3.46
C ILE A 141 -7.54 0.57 -3.15
N GLN A 142 -6.31 1.04 -2.91
CA GLN A 142 -6.04 2.45 -2.68
C GLN A 142 -6.32 3.32 -3.92
N ASN A 143 -5.98 2.81 -5.11
CA ASN A 143 -6.34 3.48 -6.37
C ASN A 143 -7.85 3.47 -6.64
N ALA A 144 -8.55 2.36 -6.35
CA ALA A 144 -10.00 2.29 -6.50
C ALA A 144 -10.75 3.23 -5.53
N MET A 145 -10.24 3.37 -4.30
CA MET A 145 -10.79 4.33 -3.33
C MET A 145 -10.52 5.78 -3.75
N SER A 146 -9.35 6.09 -4.31
CA SER A 146 -9.08 7.44 -4.83
C SER A 146 -9.99 7.78 -6.02
N ASP A 147 -10.27 6.82 -6.90
CA ASP A 147 -11.17 7.03 -8.05
C ASP A 147 -12.61 7.29 -7.61
N GLN A 148 -13.07 6.59 -6.57
CA GLN A 148 -14.40 6.82 -5.99
C GLN A 148 -14.50 8.14 -5.22
N GLN A 149 -13.41 8.60 -4.59
CA GLN A 149 -13.36 9.93 -3.99
C GLN A 149 -13.31 11.05 -5.04
N LEU A 150 -12.70 10.79 -6.21
CA LEU A 150 -12.63 11.74 -7.32
C LEU A 150 -13.96 11.98 -8.03
N SER A 151 -14.88 11.02 -8.03
CA SER A 151 -16.13 11.13 -8.80
C SER A 151 -17.11 12.16 -8.23
N GLY A 152 -17.02 12.49 -6.94
CA GLY A 152 -17.84 13.52 -6.28
C GLY A 152 -17.18 14.90 -6.18
N LEU A 153 -15.99 15.09 -6.74
CA LEU A 153 -15.27 16.36 -6.72
C LEU A 153 -15.65 17.24 -7.92
N ASP A 154 -15.73 18.54 -7.68
CA ASP A 154 -15.92 19.53 -8.73
C ASP A 154 -14.81 19.44 -9.79
N GLU A 155 -15.18 19.72 -11.04
CA GLU A 155 -14.24 19.70 -12.17
C GLU A 155 -13.04 20.66 -11.95
N SER A 156 -13.26 21.77 -11.24
CA SER A 156 -12.19 22.69 -10.85
C SER A 156 -11.18 22.03 -9.91
N ALA A 157 -11.65 21.27 -8.91
CA ALA A 157 -10.80 20.55 -7.98
C ALA A 157 -9.97 19.47 -8.69
N LYS A 158 -10.56 18.73 -9.63
CA LYS A 158 -9.83 17.75 -10.46
C LYS A 158 -8.71 18.41 -11.26
N ARG A 159 -8.94 19.58 -11.85
CA ARG A 159 -7.90 20.35 -12.56
C ARG A 159 -6.79 20.82 -11.64
N VAL A 160 -7.13 21.31 -10.45
CA VAL A 160 -6.14 21.71 -9.43
C VAL A 160 -5.26 20.52 -9.06
N ILE A 161 -5.86 19.36 -8.75
CA ILE A 161 -5.12 18.13 -8.43
C ILE A 161 -4.16 17.76 -9.58
N ALA A 162 -4.65 17.77 -10.82
CA ALA A 162 -3.83 17.44 -11.99
C ALA A 162 -2.64 18.42 -12.15
N LEU A 163 -2.88 19.73 -12.01
CA LEU A 163 -1.84 20.75 -12.14
C LEU A 163 -0.79 20.66 -11.03
N VAL A 164 -1.21 20.44 -9.79
CA VAL A 164 -0.32 20.28 -8.62
C VAL A 164 0.49 18.99 -8.71
N THR A 165 -0.07 17.94 -9.32
CA THR A 165 0.66 16.68 -9.53
C THR A 165 1.74 16.84 -10.61
N LEU A 166 1.45 17.60 -11.67
CA LEU A 166 2.39 17.87 -12.77
C LEU A 166 3.50 18.86 -12.42
N HIS A 167 3.23 19.80 -11.51
CA HIS A 167 4.17 20.85 -11.14
C HIS A 167 4.53 20.72 -9.65
N PRO A 168 5.74 20.21 -9.32
CA PRO A 168 6.19 20.03 -7.93
C PRO A 168 6.08 21.28 -7.07
N LYS A 169 6.26 22.44 -7.72
CA LYS A 169 6.17 23.77 -7.15
C LYS A 169 5.40 24.67 -8.11
N ILE A 170 4.32 25.29 -7.64
CA ILE A 170 3.46 26.17 -8.46
C ILE A 170 2.96 27.35 -7.63
N SER A 171 3.05 28.56 -8.18
CA SER A 171 2.49 29.75 -7.52
C SER A 171 0.97 29.73 -7.56
N LEU A 172 0.35 30.21 -6.47
CA LEU A 172 -1.11 30.35 -6.35
C LEU A 172 -1.69 31.17 -7.51
N LYS A 173 -1.03 32.28 -7.88
CA LYS A 173 -1.38 33.09 -9.05
C LYS A 173 -1.45 32.31 -10.36
N LYS A 174 -0.43 31.50 -10.66
CA LYS A 174 -0.39 30.70 -11.90
C LYS A 174 -1.45 29.60 -11.91
N LEU A 175 -1.76 29.07 -10.73
CA LEU A 175 -2.83 28.09 -10.58
C LEU A 175 -4.21 28.74 -10.78
N ALA A 176 -4.42 29.91 -10.18
CA ALA A 176 -5.62 30.74 -10.30
C ALA A 176 -5.92 31.11 -11.76
N GLU A 177 -4.92 31.59 -12.50
CA GLU A 177 -5.04 31.91 -13.93
C GLU A 177 -5.45 30.70 -14.78
N ARG A 178 -4.91 29.51 -14.48
CA ARG A 178 -5.20 28.28 -15.25
C ARG A 178 -6.58 27.70 -14.96
N VAL A 179 -7.04 27.82 -13.72
CA VAL A 179 -8.33 27.26 -13.28
C VAL A 179 -9.46 28.30 -13.39
N LYS A 180 -9.11 29.58 -13.60
CA LYS A 180 -10.03 30.73 -13.66
C LYS A 180 -10.79 30.94 -12.33
N MET A 181 -10.06 30.86 -11.22
CA MET A 181 -10.55 31.09 -9.86
C MET A 181 -9.71 32.17 -9.19
N ASN A 182 -10.24 32.80 -8.13
CA ASN A 182 -9.46 33.76 -7.35
C ASN A 182 -8.34 33.06 -6.57
N GLU A 183 -7.24 33.76 -6.28
CA GLU A 183 -6.11 33.17 -5.53
C GLU A 183 -6.53 32.67 -4.15
N ASP A 184 -7.40 33.41 -3.45
CA ASP A 184 -7.87 33.05 -2.12
C ASP A 184 -8.81 31.82 -2.15
N GLU A 185 -9.64 31.70 -3.18
CA GLU A 185 -10.49 30.51 -3.40
C GLU A 185 -9.62 29.28 -3.71
N ILE A 186 -8.53 29.45 -4.47
CA ILE A 186 -7.58 28.38 -4.75
C ILE A 186 -6.85 27.96 -3.48
N GLU A 187 -6.47 28.91 -2.64
CA GLU A 187 -5.80 28.63 -1.36
C GLU A 187 -6.72 27.81 -0.44
N GLU A 188 -7.98 28.21 -0.30
CA GLU A 188 -8.99 27.47 0.46
C GLU A 188 -9.22 26.07 -0.14
N LEU A 189 -9.36 25.97 -1.47
CA LEU A 189 -9.53 24.69 -2.16
C LEU A 189 -8.33 23.76 -1.97
N LEU A 190 -7.10 24.28 -2.07
CA LEU A 190 -5.89 23.51 -1.80
C LEU A 190 -5.83 23.03 -0.35
N ALA A 191 -6.22 23.88 0.61
CA ALA A 191 -6.29 23.50 2.01
C ALA A 191 -7.30 22.37 2.25
N ASP A 192 -8.50 22.45 1.66
CA ASP A 192 -9.51 21.38 1.72
C ASP A 192 -9.00 20.07 1.09
N LEU A 193 -8.36 20.15 -0.07
CA LEU A 193 -7.77 18.97 -0.74
C LEU A 193 -6.64 18.32 0.09
N VAL A 194 -5.83 19.11 0.79
CA VAL A 194 -4.79 18.61 1.71
C VAL A 194 -5.43 17.98 2.95
N MET A 195 -6.43 18.63 3.57
CA MET A 195 -7.15 18.10 4.73
C MET A 195 -7.85 16.77 4.42
N ARG A 196 -8.43 16.64 3.23
CA ARG A 196 -9.03 15.40 2.71
C ARG A 196 -8.00 14.34 2.29
N LYS A 197 -6.70 14.66 2.37
CA LYS A 197 -5.58 13.80 2.00
C LYS A 197 -5.58 13.38 0.52
N LEU A 198 -6.16 14.20 -0.34
CA LEU A 198 -6.22 13.95 -1.79
C LEU A 198 -4.91 14.39 -2.47
N ILE A 199 -4.31 15.45 -1.96
CA ILE A 199 -2.96 15.90 -2.33
C ILE A 199 -2.11 15.97 -1.07
N LYS A 200 -0.79 15.87 -1.23
CA LYS A 200 0.15 16.03 -0.12
C LYS A 200 1.10 17.17 -0.43
N GLY A 201 1.07 18.22 0.37
CA GLY A 201 1.93 19.39 0.21
C GLY A 201 1.57 20.45 1.24
N HIS A 202 2.19 21.62 1.10
CA HIS A 202 1.89 22.79 1.91
C HIS A 202 2.03 24.05 1.06
N ILE A 203 1.38 25.13 1.49
CA ILE A 203 1.54 26.46 0.90
C ILE A 203 2.61 27.19 1.71
N ASP A 204 3.62 27.71 1.03
CA ASP A 204 4.61 28.59 1.65
C ASP A 204 4.00 29.98 1.85
N PRO A 205 3.85 30.46 3.11
CA PRO A 205 3.24 31.76 3.38
C PRO A 205 4.09 32.93 2.85
N GLY A 206 5.40 32.74 2.67
CA GLY A 206 6.29 33.80 2.19
C GLY A 206 6.19 34.01 0.68
N THR A 207 6.14 32.92 -0.10
CA THR A 207 6.15 33.00 -1.56
C THR A 207 4.78 32.80 -2.21
N ARG A 208 3.76 32.39 -1.43
CA ARG A 208 2.44 31.97 -1.94
C ARG A 208 2.55 30.89 -3.02
N GLU A 209 3.44 29.93 -2.81
CA GLU A 209 3.63 28.78 -3.69
C GLU A 209 3.21 27.49 -2.99
N PHE A 210 2.48 26.63 -3.71
CA PHE A 210 2.19 25.29 -3.26
C PHE A 210 3.39 24.38 -3.57
N ILE A 211 3.89 23.69 -2.54
CA ILE A 211 5.02 22.76 -2.62
C ILE A 211 4.51 21.33 -2.37
N SER A 212 4.57 20.49 -3.39
CA SER A 212 4.16 19.09 -3.29
C SER A 212 5.17 18.26 -2.49
N SER A 213 4.69 17.62 -1.44
CA SER A 213 5.51 16.77 -0.56
C SER A 213 5.95 15.46 -1.21
N MET A 214 5.35 15.05 -2.34
CA MET A 214 5.84 13.90 -3.11
C MET A 214 7.31 14.08 -3.55
N TYR A 215 7.77 15.33 -3.68
CA TYR A 215 9.14 15.67 -4.07
C TYR A 215 10.04 16.03 -2.88
N GLN A 216 9.50 16.09 -1.65
CA GLN A 216 10.29 16.24 -0.42
C GLN A 216 10.98 14.95 0.05
N ALA A 217 10.71 13.81 -0.60
CA ALA A 217 11.29 12.51 -0.25
C ALA A 217 12.82 12.39 -0.47
N GLY A 218 13.51 13.49 -0.76
CA GLY A 218 14.98 13.55 -0.81
C GLY A 218 15.67 13.86 0.52
N SER A 219 14.93 14.30 1.54
CA SER A 219 15.52 14.76 2.82
C SER A 219 15.47 13.71 3.95
N ILE A 220 15.15 12.44 3.65
CA ILE A 220 14.84 11.42 4.68
C ILE A 220 16.06 10.57 5.07
N ASN A 221 17.28 11.12 5.04
CA ASN A 221 18.45 10.39 5.56
C ASN A 221 19.16 11.06 6.75
N ASP A 222 18.68 12.19 7.27
CA ASP A 222 19.26 12.77 8.48
C ASP A 222 18.21 12.76 9.59
N ALA A 223 18.15 11.64 10.32
CA ALA A 223 17.51 11.57 11.63
C ALA A 223 18.22 12.44 12.68
N ASP A 224 19.27 13.16 12.29
CA ASP A 224 20.11 14.02 13.10
C ASP A 224 19.91 15.51 12.75
N GLY A 225 18.67 15.98 12.58
CA GLY A 225 18.24 17.38 12.82
C GLY A 225 18.86 18.56 12.04
N ASP A 226 20.01 18.41 11.37
CA ASP A 226 20.87 19.51 10.91
C ASP A 226 21.20 19.42 9.41
N GLY A 227 20.45 18.59 8.66
CA GLY A 227 20.67 18.23 7.25
C GLY A 227 20.46 19.36 6.22
N LEU A 228 21.12 20.49 6.39
CA LEU A 228 21.31 21.46 5.31
C LEU A 228 22.29 20.86 4.31
N ALA A 229 21.81 20.57 3.10
CA ALA A 229 22.67 20.09 2.03
C ALA A 229 23.80 21.11 1.76
N ASN A 230 25.05 20.67 1.76
CA ASN A 230 26.19 21.51 1.39
C ASN A 230 26.37 21.56 -0.13
N CYS A 231 26.80 22.70 -0.66
CA CYS A 231 27.14 22.83 -2.06
C CYS A 231 28.31 21.88 -2.40
N PRO A 232 28.19 20.97 -3.39
CA PRO A 232 29.25 20.03 -3.72
C PRO A 232 30.49 20.71 -4.32
N HIS A 233 30.37 21.97 -4.76
CA HIS A 233 31.48 22.69 -5.39
C HIS A 233 32.26 23.59 -4.43
N CYS A 234 31.63 24.19 -3.42
CA CYS A 234 32.31 25.10 -2.48
C CYS A 234 32.15 24.72 -1.01
N GLY A 235 31.38 23.69 -0.68
CA GLY A 235 31.13 23.23 0.69
C GLY A 235 30.19 24.13 1.51
N ALA A 236 29.74 25.28 0.99
CA ALA A 236 28.84 26.18 1.71
C ALA A 236 27.47 25.53 1.94
N SER A 237 26.92 25.67 3.14
CA SER A 237 25.58 25.19 3.46
C SER A 237 24.52 25.94 2.65
N LEU A 238 23.61 25.18 2.03
CA LEU A 238 22.49 25.77 1.31
C LEU A 238 21.45 26.23 2.34
N LEU A 239 21.09 27.51 2.30
CA LEU A 239 20.08 28.12 3.17
C LEU A 239 18.69 27.47 3.07
N THR A 240 18.45 26.69 2.01
CA THR A 240 17.15 26.07 1.74
C THR A 240 17.38 24.64 1.31
N ALA A 241 16.65 23.70 1.92
CA ALA A 241 16.68 22.30 1.54
C ALA A 241 16.28 22.18 0.05
N PRO A 242 17.16 21.68 -0.82
CA PRO A 242 16.88 21.66 -2.24
C PRO A 242 15.80 20.62 -2.57
N LEU A 243 14.84 21.02 -3.40
CA LEU A 243 13.80 20.14 -3.91
C LEU A 243 14.42 19.17 -4.94
N ARG A 244 14.12 17.87 -4.83
CA ARG A 244 14.56 16.88 -5.84
C ARG A 244 14.03 17.24 -7.22
N GLY A 245 14.88 17.06 -8.24
CA GLY A 245 14.59 17.39 -9.63
C GLY A 245 14.72 18.89 -9.96
N THR A 246 15.12 19.73 -9.01
CA THR A 246 15.32 21.17 -9.25
C THR A 246 16.80 21.53 -9.36
N THR A 247 17.07 22.62 -10.08
CA THR A 247 18.39 23.26 -10.11
C THR A 247 18.38 24.45 -9.16
N THR A 248 19.27 24.47 -8.17
CA THR A 248 19.45 25.62 -7.27
C THR A 248 20.81 26.25 -7.48
N LYS A 249 20.86 27.58 -7.46
CA LYS A 249 22.11 28.33 -7.56
C LYS A 249 22.68 28.53 -6.17
N CYS A 250 23.94 28.13 -5.95
CA CYS A 250 24.62 28.37 -4.68
C CYS A 250 24.83 29.88 -4.46
N SER A 251 24.40 30.40 -3.31
CA SER A 251 24.59 31.82 -2.94
C SER A 251 26.05 32.21 -2.75
N SER A 252 26.92 31.27 -2.38
CA SER A 252 28.34 31.54 -2.12
C SER A 252 29.21 31.50 -3.37
N CYS A 253 29.08 30.48 -4.22
CA CYS A 253 29.95 30.31 -5.40
C CYS A 253 29.25 30.54 -6.75
N GLY A 254 27.93 30.75 -6.76
CA GLY A 254 27.17 30.98 -7.98
C GLY A 254 26.93 29.75 -8.87
N ASN A 255 27.49 28.58 -8.54
CA ASN A 255 27.30 27.37 -9.33
C ASN A 255 25.88 26.81 -9.24
N LEU A 256 25.42 26.24 -10.35
CA LEU A 256 24.14 25.55 -10.46
C LEU A 256 24.29 24.10 -9.99
N ILE A 257 23.54 23.73 -8.97
CA ILE A 257 23.53 22.38 -8.40
C ILE A 257 22.26 21.69 -8.88
N VAL A 258 22.42 20.57 -9.60
CA VAL A 258 21.31 19.73 -10.05
C VAL A 258 21.03 18.70 -8.97
N HIS A 259 19.85 18.76 -8.35
CA HIS A 259 19.43 17.79 -7.34
C HIS A 259 18.69 16.64 -8.02
N ARG A 260 19.28 15.45 -8.00
CA ARG A 260 18.67 14.23 -8.58
C ARG A 260 17.80 13.50 -7.57
#